data_AF-A0A1Q3CSG5-F1
#
_entry.id   AF-A0A1Q3CSG5-F1
#
_cell.length_a   1.000
_cell.length_b   1.000
_cell.length_c   1.000
_cell.angle_alpha   90.00
_cell.angle_beta   90.00
_cell.angle_gamma   90.00
#
_symmetry.space_group_name_H-M   'P 1'
#
loop_
_entity.id
_entity.type
_entity.pdbx_description
1 polymer ?
#
loop_
_entity_poly.entity_id
_entity_poly.type
_entity_poly.pdbx_seq_one_letter_code
_entity_poly.pdbx_strand_id
1 'polypeptide(L)'
;CSKWFLQKVGHEGLNNLLVAYEDKSAYALCAFSFVLGPNAEPITFLGKTPGKIVLPRGPNVFGWDPIFQPDGYDQTYAEMPKEEKNKISHRFRALALMKSHFAEAGYTFQTPISS
;
A
#
# COMPACT_ATOMS: atom_id res chain seq x y z
N CYS A 1 6.36 -10.40 -1.35
CA CYS A 1 7.79 -10.17 -1.68
C CYS A 1 8.51 -9.37 -0.58
N SER A 2 8.03 -8.18 -0.21
CA SER A 2 8.72 -7.27 0.75
C SER A 2 8.97 -7.84 2.16
N LYS A 3 8.09 -8.69 2.69
CA LYS A 3 8.25 -9.29 4.04
C LYS A 3 9.57 -10.04 4.21
N TRP A 4 9.91 -10.92 3.26
CA TRP A 4 11.11 -11.76 3.36
C TRP A 4 12.40 -10.96 3.20
N PHE A 5 12.43 -10.01 2.26
CA PHE A 5 13.58 -9.12 2.09
C PHE A 5 13.79 -8.26 3.34
N LEU A 6 12.73 -7.63 3.86
CA LEU A 6 12.83 -6.83 5.08
C LEU A 6 13.32 -7.66 6.27
N GLN A 7 12.85 -8.90 6.42
CA GLN A 7 13.31 -9.80 7.49
C GLN A 7 14.77 -10.22 7.34
N LYS A 8 15.28 -10.35 6.12
CA LYS A 8 16.63 -10.87 5.86
C LYS A 8 17.70 -9.79 5.81
N VAL A 9 17.39 -8.62 5.24
CA VAL A 9 18.38 -7.55 5.02
C VAL A 9 18.07 -6.27 5.80
N GLY A 10 16.89 -6.15 6.41
CA GLY A 10 16.49 -4.95 7.15
C GLY A 10 16.29 -3.72 6.25
N HIS A 11 16.03 -2.57 6.87
CA HIS A 11 15.84 -1.29 6.17
C HIS A 11 17.12 -0.77 5.51
N GLU A 12 18.26 -0.92 6.17
CA GLU A 12 19.57 -0.55 5.62
C GLU A 12 19.95 -1.44 4.45
N GLY A 13 19.79 -2.76 4.56
CA GLY A 13 20.08 -3.67 3.47
C GLY A 13 19.17 -3.44 2.25
N LEU A 14 17.90 -3.10 2.47
CA LEU A 14 17.00 -2.68 1.39
C LEU A 14 17.48 -1.42 0.68
N ASN A 15 17.99 -0.43 1.41
CA ASN A 15 18.61 0.76 0.82
C ASN A 15 19.92 0.41 0.08
N ASN A 16 20.76 -0.43 0.67
CA ASN A 16 22.04 -0.85 0.10
C ASN A 16 21.87 -1.57 -1.25
N LEU A 17 20.80 -2.36 -1.41
CA LEU A 17 20.46 -2.98 -2.70
C LEU A 17 20.25 -1.96 -3.82
N LEU A 18 19.82 -0.74 -3.47
CA LEU A 18 19.57 0.32 -4.43
C LEU A 18 20.76 1.25 -4.59
N VAL A 19 21.78 1.26 -3.70
CA VAL A 19 22.91 2.22 -3.73
C VAL A 19 23.56 2.32 -5.11
N ALA A 20 23.74 1.20 -5.81
CA ALA A 20 24.39 1.15 -7.12
C ALA A 20 23.55 1.73 -8.28
N TYR A 21 22.28 2.06 -8.07
CA TYR A 21 21.36 2.53 -9.12
C TYR A 21 21.01 4.00 -8.92
N GLU A 22 21.07 4.83 -9.96
CA GLU A 22 20.66 6.25 -9.83
C GLU A 22 19.15 6.39 -9.60
N ASP A 23 18.36 5.54 -10.25
CA ASP A 23 16.91 5.51 -10.07
C ASP A 23 16.52 4.85 -8.74
N LYS A 24 15.86 5.62 -7.88
CA LYS A 24 15.29 5.14 -6.60
C LYS A 24 13.77 5.07 -6.65
N SER A 25 13.17 5.24 -7.83
CA SER A 25 11.71 5.19 -8.00
C SER A 25 11.17 3.84 -7.56
N ALA A 26 10.03 3.88 -6.90
CA ALA A 26 9.34 2.70 -6.40
C ALA A 26 7.85 2.95 -6.35
N TYR A 27 7.08 1.90 -6.11
CA TYR A 27 5.67 2.06 -5.80
C TYR A 27 5.22 1.03 -4.78
N ALA A 28 4.33 1.46 -3.90
CA ALA A 28 3.56 0.57 -3.07
C ALA A 28 2.34 0.07 -3.85
N LEU A 29 2.10 -1.24 -3.87
CA LEU A 29 0.96 -1.85 -4.55
C LEU A 29 0.11 -2.64 -3.56
N CYS A 30 -1.20 -2.41 -3.58
CA CYS A 30 -2.19 -3.25 -2.92
C CYS A 30 -3.08 -3.88 -3.99
N ALA A 31 -3.29 -5.19 -3.88
CA ALA A 31 -4.29 -5.91 -4.66
C ALA A 31 -5.36 -6.44 -3.72
N PHE A 32 -6.63 -6.09 -3.97
CA PHE A 32 -7.79 -6.73 -3.36
C PHE A 32 -8.48 -7.56 -4.42
N SER A 33 -8.57 -8.87 -4.19
CA SER A 33 -9.30 -9.78 -5.09
C SER A 33 -10.51 -10.33 -4.36
N PHE A 34 -11.65 -10.33 -5.04
CA PHE A 34 -12.92 -10.80 -4.51
C PHE A 34 -13.61 -11.67 -5.55
N VAL A 35 -14.36 -12.68 -5.09
CA VAL A 35 -15.13 -13.58 -5.95
C VAL A 35 -16.57 -13.67 -5.45
N LEU A 36 -17.53 -13.53 -6.34
CA LEU A 36 -18.98 -13.51 -6.02
C LEU A 36 -19.57 -14.90 -5.74
N GLY A 37 -18.86 -15.96 -6.08
CA GLY A 37 -19.32 -17.33 -5.92
C GLY A 37 -18.34 -18.35 -6.50
N PRO A 38 -18.57 -19.64 -6.30
CA PRO A 38 -17.62 -20.70 -6.64
C PRO A 38 -17.32 -20.83 -8.15
N ASN A 39 -18.19 -20.30 -9.02
CA ASN A 39 -18.05 -20.36 -10.48
C ASN A 39 -17.84 -18.98 -11.13
N ALA A 40 -17.57 -17.94 -10.33
CA ALA A 40 -17.34 -16.59 -10.85
C ALA A 40 -15.83 -16.31 -10.98
N GLU A 41 -15.47 -15.50 -11.97
CA GLU A 41 -14.09 -15.02 -12.10
C GLU A 41 -13.74 -14.02 -10.98
N PRO A 42 -12.51 -14.07 -10.43
CA PRO A 42 -12.09 -13.10 -9.42
C PRO A 42 -12.00 -11.69 -9.99
N ILE A 43 -12.61 -10.74 -9.30
CA ILE A 43 -12.49 -9.32 -9.57
C ILE A 43 -11.35 -8.77 -8.74
N THR A 44 -10.35 -8.15 -9.38
CA THR A 44 -9.16 -7.64 -8.71
C THR A 44 -9.04 -6.12 -8.83
N PHE A 45 -8.89 -5.46 -7.69
CA PHE A 45 -8.70 -4.01 -7.55
C PHE A 45 -7.26 -3.71 -7.17
N LEU A 46 -6.58 -2.91 -7.98
CA LEU A 46 -5.18 -2.55 -7.78
C LEU A 46 -5.06 -1.09 -7.37
N GLY A 47 -4.60 -0.85 -6.15
CA GLY A 47 -4.22 0.49 -5.68
C GLY A 47 -2.70 0.63 -5.68
N LYS A 48 -2.19 1.64 -6.37
CA LYS A 48 -0.75 1.92 -6.50
C LYS A 48 -0.44 3.28 -5.89
N THR A 49 0.65 3.44 -5.15
CA THR A 49 1.18 4.74 -4.77
C THR A 49 2.62 4.85 -5.24
N PRO A 50 2.93 5.71 -6.22
CA PRO A 50 4.31 5.95 -6.65
C PRO A 50 5.07 6.75 -5.59
N GLY A 51 6.39 6.61 -5.61
CA GLY A 51 7.29 7.22 -4.65
C GLY A 51 8.73 6.84 -4.95
N LYS A 52 9.56 6.96 -3.92
CA LYS A 52 10.99 6.62 -3.98
C LYS A 52 11.45 5.96 -2.69
N ILE A 53 12.50 5.15 -2.81
CA ILE A 53 13.20 4.59 -1.66
C ILE A 53 14.24 5.58 -1.15
N VAL A 54 14.21 5.81 0.15
CA VAL A 54 15.08 6.76 0.85
C VAL A 54 15.69 6.10 2.08
N LEU A 55 16.74 6.74 2.63
CA LEU A 55 17.29 6.36 3.92
C LEU A 55 16.20 6.34 5.00
N PRO A 56 16.26 5.39 5.94
CA PRO A 56 15.20 5.18 6.92
C PRO A 56 15.00 6.42 7.79
N ARG A 57 13.77 6.93 7.85
CA ARG A 57 13.35 8.02 8.75
C ARG A 57 12.02 7.70 9.43
N GLY A 58 11.85 8.23 10.64
CA GLY A 58 10.63 8.04 11.44
C GLY A 58 10.61 6.74 12.25
N PRO A 59 9.52 6.51 13.01
CA PRO A 59 9.39 5.38 13.92
C PRO A 59 9.29 4.04 13.18
N ASN A 60 10.15 3.09 13.54
CA ASN A 60 10.20 1.76 12.94
C ASN A 60 9.17 0.80 13.58
N VAL A 61 7.89 1.09 13.35
CA VAL A 61 6.78 0.33 13.94
C VAL A 61 6.21 -0.69 12.96
N PHE A 62 6.26 -0.39 11.66
CA PHE A 62 5.60 -1.22 10.65
C PHE A 62 6.35 -1.31 9.32
N GLY A 63 6.78 -2.52 8.99
CA GLY A 63 7.20 -2.88 7.64
C GLY A 63 8.28 -1.96 7.07
N TRP A 64 8.16 -1.63 5.79
CA TRP A 64 9.09 -0.81 5.02
C TRP A 64 8.69 0.69 5.03
N ASP A 65 7.73 1.09 5.86
CA ASP A 65 7.27 2.48 5.94
C ASP A 65 8.41 3.50 6.15
N PRO A 66 9.47 3.23 6.95
CA PRO A 66 10.54 4.20 7.18
C PRO A 66 11.38 4.51 5.94
N ILE A 67 11.36 3.67 4.91
CA ILE A 67 12.23 3.81 3.72
C ILE A 67 11.46 4.20 2.46
N PHE A 68 10.14 4.38 2.53
CA PHE A 68 9.32 4.75 1.38
C PHE A 68 8.79 6.17 1.54
N GLN A 69 9.18 7.05 0.63
CA GLN A 69 8.67 8.42 0.51
C GLN A 69 7.72 8.49 -0.69
N PRO A 70 6.41 8.72 -0.49
CA PRO A 70 5.46 8.86 -1.59
C PRO A 70 5.72 10.16 -2.38
N ASP A 71 5.39 10.14 -3.68
CA ASP A 71 5.51 11.34 -4.51
C ASP A 71 4.60 12.47 -4.00
N GLY A 72 5.11 13.70 -4.04
CA GLY A 72 4.40 14.89 -3.53
C GLY A 72 4.54 15.13 -2.02
N TYR A 73 5.33 14.32 -1.31
CA TYR A 73 5.60 14.48 0.12
C TYR A 73 7.10 14.41 0.41
N ASP A 74 7.54 15.11 1.45
CA ASP A 74 8.93 15.05 1.96
C ASP A 74 9.09 14.06 3.14
N GLN A 75 7.97 13.56 3.65
CA GLN A 75 7.90 12.61 4.76
C GLN A 75 7.88 11.17 4.26
N THR A 76 8.51 10.25 4.99
CA THR A 76 8.31 8.81 4.77
C THR A 76 6.94 8.39 5.31
N TYR A 77 6.44 7.23 4.88
CA TYR A 77 5.21 6.67 5.44
C TYR A 77 5.25 6.46 6.96
N ALA A 78 6.43 6.31 7.56
CA ALA A 78 6.56 6.19 9.01
C ALA A 78 6.45 7.55 9.73
N GLU A 79 6.87 8.63 9.07
CA GLU A 79 6.78 10.00 9.59
C GLU A 79 5.39 10.61 9.44
N MET A 80 4.57 10.08 8.51
CA MET A 80 3.23 10.58 8.25
C MET A 80 2.24 10.22 9.38
N PRO A 81 1.38 11.17 9.80
CA PRO A 81 0.21 10.85 10.62
C PRO A 81 -0.66 9.78 9.93
N LYS A 82 -1.24 8.88 10.72
CA LYS A 82 -2.05 7.76 10.22
C LYS A 82 -3.19 8.22 9.31
N GLU A 83 -3.82 9.35 9.63
CA GLU A 83 -4.92 9.92 8.87
C GLU A 83 -4.48 10.39 7.48
N GLU A 84 -3.35 11.10 7.39
CA GLU A 84 -2.78 11.58 6.13
C GLU A 84 -2.30 10.41 5.27
N LYS A 85 -1.60 9.44 5.88
CA LYS A 85 -1.19 8.21 5.20
C LYS A 85 -2.38 7.48 4.59
N ASN A 86 -3.49 7.38 5.32
CA ASN A 86 -4.67 6.67 4.85
C ASN A 86 -5.24 7.30 3.58
N LYS A 87 -5.23 8.63 3.43
CA LYS A 87 -5.74 9.32 2.23
C LYS A 87 -4.98 8.95 0.96
N ILE A 88 -3.66 8.75 1.05
CA ILE A 88 -2.80 8.49 -0.11
C ILE A 88 -2.37 7.03 -0.27
N SER A 89 -2.68 6.18 0.72
CA SER A 89 -2.18 4.82 0.72
C SER A 89 -2.74 4.00 -0.44
N HIS A 90 -1.86 3.22 -1.06
CA HIS A 90 -2.18 2.17 -2.02
C HIS A 90 -3.38 1.30 -1.60
N ARG A 91 -3.52 0.98 -0.30
CA ARG A 91 -4.67 0.25 0.25
C ARG A 91 -5.98 1.02 0.14
N PHE A 92 -5.99 2.30 0.52
CA PHE A 92 -7.17 3.14 0.39
C PHE A 92 -7.58 3.30 -1.07
N ARG A 93 -6.61 3.50 -1.98
CA ARG A 93 -6.88 3.56 -3.43
C ARG A 93 -7.53 2.27 -3.95
N ALA A 94 -7.04 1.11 -3.52
CA ALA A 94 -7.62 -0.17 -3.91
C ALA A 94 -9.06 -0.34 -3.37
N LEU A 95 -9.30 0.05 -2.10
CA LEU A 95 -10.64 0.01 -1.50
C LEU A 95 -11.60 1.02 -2.12
N ALA A 96 -11.12 2.18 -2.55
CA ALA A 96 -11.93 3.17 -3.26
C ALA A 96 -12.41 2.61 -4.60
N LEU A 97 -11.53 1.95 -5.35
CA LEU A 97 -11.89 1.26 -6.61
C LEU A 97 -12.94 0.16 -6.36
N MET A 98 -12.73 -0.65 -5.32
CA MET A 98 -13.70 -1.66 -4.90
C MET A 98 -15.06 -1.02 -4.58
N LYS A 99 -15.08 0.03 -3.75
CA LYS A 99 -16.31 0.74 -3.36
C LYS A 99 -17.05 1.28 -4.58
N SER A 100 -16.36 1.92 -5.52
CA SER A 100 -16.97 2.43 -6.76
C SER A 100 -17.58 1.30 -7.59
N HIS A 101 -16.84 0.20 -7.77
CA HIS A 101 -17.33 -0.95 -8.53
C HIS A 101 -18.63 -1.54 -7.97
N PHE A 102 -18.72 -1.75 -6.65
CA PHE A 102 -19.93 -2.28 -6.04
C PHE A 102 -21.10 -1.28 -6.02
N ALA A 103 -20.81 0.02 -5.90
CA ALA A 103 -21.83 1.06 -5.98
C ALA A 103 -22.44 1.13 -7.40
N GLU A 104 -21.60 1.08 -8.44
CA GLU A 104 -22.02 1.06 -9.84
C GLU A 104 -22.79 -0.21 -10.21
N ALA A 105 -22.39 -1.35 -9.65
CA ALA A 105 -23.07 -2.62 -9.85
C ALA A 105 -24.36 -2.79 -9.00
N GLY A 106 -24.76 -1.77 -8.23
CA GLY A 106 -26.02 -1.77 -7.47
C GLY A 106 -26.03 -2.69 -6.25
N TYR A 107 -24.87 -3.09 -5.74
CA TYR A 107 -24.79 -3.93 -4.54
C TYR A 107 -25.06 -3.10 -3.29
N THR A 108 -26.13 -3.44 -2.57
CA THR A 108 -26.39 -2.93 -1.22
C THR A 108 -25.66 -3.79 -0.19
N PHE A 109 -24.67 -3.21 0.49
CA PHE A 109 -24.06 -3.85 1.65
C PHE A 109 -25.06 -3.83 2.81
N GLN A 110 -25.55 -4.99 3.24
CA GLN A 110 -26.21 -5.11 4.53
C GLN A 110 -25.14 -4.98 5.61
N THR A 111 -25.01 -3.81 6.23
CA THR A 111 -24.27 -3.69 7.49
C THR A 111 -24.98 -4.59 8.51
N PRO A 112 -24.28 -5.54 9.16
CA PRO A 112 -24.86 -6.25 10.29
C PRO A 112 -25.25 -5.19 11.32
N ILE A 113 -26.54 -5.09 11.61
CA ILE A 113 -27.03 -4.33 12.75
C ILE A 113 -26.35 -4.99 13.95
N SER A 114 -25.50 -4.23 14.65
CA SER A 114 -24.97 -4.62 15.95
C SER A 114 -26.15 -4.87 16.88
N SER A 115 -26.42 -6.14 17.17
CA SER A 115 -27.24 -6.59 18.30
C SER A 115 -26.49 -6.35 19.60
#